data_AF-A0A348NLP8-F1
#
_entry.id   AF-A0A348NLP8-F1
#
_cell.length_a   1.000
_cell.length_b   1.000
_cell.length_c   1.000
_cell.angle_alpha   90.00
_cell.angle_beta   90.00
_cell.angle_gamma   90.00
#
_symmetry.space_group_name_H-M   'P 1'
#
loop_
_entity.id
_entity.type
_entity.pdbx_description
1 polymer ?
#
loop_
_entity_poly.entity_id
_entity_poly.type
_entity_poly.pdbx_seq_one_letter_code
_entity_poly.pdbx_strand_id
1 'polypeptide(L)'
;RLNDRVAHLYEPAHPAVLRTLKVIIDEANRLGKPVSVCGEIAGDPIYAGLLLGMGATSLSLTSSMLPELKYFIRNVNITDARALVEEVLKVNDPVAVVKRLEDFRVETIGKR
;
A
#
# COMPACT_ATOMS: atom_id res chain seq x y z
N ARG A 1 2.27 12.49 14.07
CA ARG A 1 1.43 13.32 13.20
C ARG A 1 1.33 14.77 13.69
N LEU A 2 0.99 15.03 14.95
CA LEU A 2 0.66 16.38 15.47
C LEU A 2 1.87 17.25 15.90
N ASN A 3 3.08 16.91 15.48
CA ASN A 3 4.25 17.75 15.74
C ASN A 3 4.75 18.28 14.41
N ASP A 4 4.34 19.50 14.07
CA ASP A 4 4.64 20.16 12.81
C ASP A 4 6.15 20.23 12.52
N ARG A 5 6.98 20.28 13.57
CA ARG A 5 8.44 20.31 13.46
C ARG A 5 9.03 19.02 12.87
N VAL A 6 8.31 17.90 12.94
CA VAL A 6 8.76 16.58 12.44
C VAL A 6 7.75 15.92 11.52
N ALA A 7 6.70 16.65 11.09
CA ALA A 7 5.68 16.12 10.20
C ALA A 7 6.26 15.64 8.86
N HIS A 8 7.33 16.29 8.38
CA HIS A 8 8.08 15.90 7.18
C HIS A 8 8.82 14.56 7.29
N LEU A 9 9.03 14.02 8.51
CA LEU A 9 9.59 12.68 8.71
C LEU A 9 8.52 11.58 8.65
N TYR A 10 7.24 11.96 8.57
CA TYR A 10 6.15 11.00 8.43
C TYR A 10 6.04 10.57 6.97
N GLU A 11 6.77 9.51 6.63
CA GLU A 11 6.78 8.96 5.29
C GLU A 11 6.26 7.52 5.30
N PRO A 12 4.98 7.28 4.97
CA PRO A 12 4.38 5.95 4.96
C PRO A 12 5.10 4.98 4.01
N ALA A 13 5.70 5.50 2.94
CA ALA A 13 6.51 4.76 1.97
C ALA A 13 7.94 4.43 2.45
N HIS A 14 8.32 4.82 3.68
CA HIS A 14 9.66 4.55 4.17
C HIS A 14 9.94 3.03 4.17
N PRO A 15 11.05 2.56 3.59
CA PRO A 15 11.31 1.12 3.40
C PRO A 15 11.23 0.29 4.69
N ALA A 16 11.66 0.84 5.83
CA ALA A 16 11.52 0.16 7.13
C ALA A 16 10.06 -0.06 7.55
N VAL A 17 9.14 0.87 7.25
CA VAL A 17 7.71 0.73 7.53
C VAL A 17 7.14 -0.37 6.64
N LEU A 18 7.42 -0.33 5.34
CA LEU A 18 6.91 -1.31 4.38
C LEU A 18 7.42 -2.74 4.68
N ARG A 19 8.70 -2.89 5.03
CA ARG A 19 9.25 -4.19 5.47
C ARG A 19 8.60 -4.69 6.75
N THR A 20 8.34 -3.79 7.70
CA THR A 20 7.65 -4.15 8.96
C THR A 20 6.23 -4.63 8.68
N LEU A 21 5.48 -3.93 7.83
CA LEU A 21 4.14 -4.35 7.40
C LEU A 21 4.17 -5.72 6.72
N LYS A 22 5.13 -5.94 5.80
CA LYS A 22 5.29 -7.23 5.12
C LYS A 22 5.51 -8.38 6.10
N VAL A 23 6.42 -8.22 7.07
CA VAL A 23 6.69 -9.25 8.09
C VAL A 23 5.44 -9.57 8.91
N ILE A 24 4.70 -8.54 9.35
CA ILE A 24 3.47 -8.74 10.12
C ILE A 24 2.42 -9.50 9.30
N ILE A 25 2.22 -9.09 8.04
CA ILE A 25 1.25 -9.70 7.14
C ILE A 25 1.63 -11.15 6.81
N ASP A 26 2.90 -11.40 6.53
CA ASP A 26 3.42 -12.75 6.23
C ASP A 26 3.22 -13.70 7.41
N GLU A 27 3.57 -13.28 8.62
CA GLU A 27 3.40 -14.13 9.81
C GLU A 27 1.93 -14.40 10.13
N ALA A 28 1.06 -13.41 9.97
CA ALA A 28 -0.37 -13.62 10.14
C ALA A 28 -0.93 -14.60 9.09
N ASN A 29 -0.55 -14.43 7.83
CA ASN A 29 -0.94 -15.33 6.75
C ASN A 29 -0.40 -16.76 6.96
N ARG A 30 0.84 -16.91 7.41
CA ARG A 30 1.44 -18.21 7.78
C ARG A 30 0.67 -18.91 8.89
N LEU A 31 0.08 -18.14 9.81
CA LEU A 31 -0.77 -18.65 10.89
C LEU A 31 -2.26 -18.77 10.51
N GLY A 32 -2.62 -18.48 9.25
CA GLY A 32 -4.01 -18.49 8.79
C GLY A 32 -4.89 -17.42 9.46
N LYS A 33 -4.30 -16.33 9.96
CA LYS A 33 -5.00 -15.23 10.61
C LYS A 33 -5.24 -14.08 9.62
N PRO A 34 -6.47 -13.53 9.53
CA PRO A 34 -6.73 -12.39 8.67
C PRO A 34 -6.02 -11.13 9.17
N VAL A 35 -5.64 -10.25 8.24
CA VAL A 35 -5.03 -8.95 8.53
C VAL A 35 -5.85 -7.84 7.90
N SER A 36 -6.27 -6.90 8.74
CA SER A 36 -6.94 -5.67 8.30
C SER A 36 -6.02 -4.48 8.48
N VAL A 37 -5.92 -3.63 7.47
CA VAL A 37 -5.17 -2.37 7.54
C VAL A 37 -6.15 -1.20 7.58
N CYS A 38 -5.99 -0.32 8.58
CA CYS A 38 -6.79 0.88 8.76
C CYS A 38 -5.91 2.14 8.75
N GLY A 39 -6.56 3.31 8.70
CA GLY A 39 -5.90 4.61 8.65
C GLY A 39 -5.75 5.16 7.24
N GLU A 40 -5.18 6.36 7.12
CA GLU A 40 -5.11 7.09 5.85
C GLU A 40 -4.42 6.31 4.72
N ILE A 41 -3.39 5.51 5.04
CA ILE A 41 -2.67 4.68 4.06
C ILE A 41 -3.57 3.63 3.41
N ALA A 42 -4.59 3.13 4.12
CA ALA A 42 -5.53 2.14 3.57
C ALA A 42 -6.55 2.76 2.61
N GLY A 43 -6.77 4.08 2.71
CA GLY A 43 -7.66 4.83 1.81
C GLY A 43 -6.98 5.27 0.52
N ASP A 44 -5.65 5.42 0.52
CA ASP A 44 -4.90 5.91 -0.63
C ASP A 44 -4.73 4.80 -1.70
N PRO A 45 -5.26 5.01 -2.93
CA PRO A 45 -5.17 4.02 -4.00
C PRO A 45 -3.75 3.54 -4.30
N ILE A 46 -2.72 4.38 -4.22
CA ILE A 46 -1.36 3.95 -4.59
C ILE A 46 -0.81 2.91 -3.59
N TYR A 47 -1.23 2.96 -2.33
CA TYR A 47 -0.83 2.01 -1.30
C TYR A 47 -1.76 0.80 -1.19
N ALA A 48 -3.04 0.94 -1.53
CA ALA A 48 -3.99 -0.17 -1.46
C ALA A 48 -3.57 -1.36 -2.34
N GLY A 49 -3.04 -1.10 -3.53
CA GLY A 49 -2.50 -2.15 -4.40
C GLY A 49 -1.32 -2.87 -3.75
N LEU A 50 -0.40 -2.12 -3.14
CA LEU A 50 0.73 -2.66 -2.41
C LEU A 50 0.29 -3.52 -1.22
N LEU A 51 -0.63 -3.02 -0.38
CA LEU A 51 -1.12 -3.73 0.81
C LEU A 51 -1.84 -5.04 0.45
N LEU A 52 -2.65 -5.04 -0.61
CA LEU A 52 -3.27 -6.25 -1.13
C LEU A 52 -2.23 -7.22 -1.71
N GLY A 53 -1.23 -6.71 -2.44
CA GLY A 53 -0.10 -7.49 -2.93
C GLY A 53 0.70 -8.16 -1.81
N MET A 54 0.87 -7.45 -0.68
CA MET A 54 1.51 -8.01 0.53
C MET A 54 0.67 -9.12 1.17
N GLY A 55 -0.63 -9.16 0.89
CA GLY A 55 -1.56 -10.18 1.39
C GLY A 55 -2.45 -9.71 2.53
N ALA A 56 -2.69 -8.39 2.68
CA ALA A 56 -3.73 -7.91 3.58
C ALA A 56 -5.11 -8.42 3.12
N THR A 57 -5.92 -8.92 4.06
CA THR A 57 -7.23 -9.51 3.74
C THR A 57 -8.34 -8.47 3.66
N SER A 58 -8.18 -7.32 4.32
CA SER A 58 -9.16 -6.22 4.27
C SER A 58 -8.52 -4.85 4.47
N LEU A 59 -9.13 -3.83 3.87
CA LEU A 59 -8.80 -2.41 4.06
C LEU A 59 -9.98 -1.69 4.70
N SER A 60 -9.70 -0.85 5.70
CA SER A 60 -10.70 -0.03 6.38
C SER A 60 -10.41 1.45 6.16
N LEU A 61 -11.36 2.14 5.55
CA LEU A 61 -11.23 3.51 5.07
C LEU A 61 -12.54 4.30 5.21
N THR A 62 -12.48 5.60 5.00
CA THR A 62 -13.64 6.49 5.01
C THR A 62 -14.53 6.27 3.79
N SER A 63 -15.84 6.42 3.96
CA SER A 63 -16.84 6.13 2.92
C SER A 63 -16.65 6.95 1.64
N SER A 64 -16.11 8.17 1.75
CA SER A 64 -15.83 9.06 0.62
C SER A 64 -14.77 8.50 -0.34
N MET A 65 -13.84 7.67 0.14
CA MET A 65 -12.77 7.08 -0.67
C MET A 65 -13.18 5.74 -1.31
N LEU A 66 -14.28 5.12 -0.86
CA LEU A 66 -14.74 3.83 -1.34
C LEU A 66 -14.94 3.77 -2.87
N PRO A 67 -15.54 4.76 -3.57
CA PRO A 67 -15.77 4.65 -5.01
C PRO A 67 -14.47 4.56 -5.82
N GLU A 68 -13.50 5.43 -5.52
CA GLU A 68 -12.21 5.45 -6.22
C GLU A 68 -11.41 4.19 -5.91
N LEU A 69 -11.31 3.82 -4.63
CA LEU A 69 -10.53 2.67 -4.20
C LEU A 69 -11.10 1.37 -4.76
N LYS A 70 -12.44 1.22 -4.74
CA LYS A 70 -13.13 0.06 -5.31
C LYS A 70 -12.93 -0.02 -6.82
N TYR A 71 -12.95 1.11 -7.54
CA TYR A 71 -12.65 1.12 -8.97
C TYR A 71 -11.22 0.67 -9.24
N PHE A 72 -10.24 1.23 -8.52
CA PHE A 72 -8.84 0.85 -8.67
C PHE A 72 -8.61 -0.63 -8.38
N ILE A 73 -8.99 -1.11 -7.18
CA ILE A 73 -8.76 -2.51 -6.75
C ILE A 73 -9.39 -3.52 -7.72
N ARG A 74 -10.56 -3.21 -8.31
CA ARG A 74 -11.22 -4.10 -9.27
C ARG A 74 -10.47 -4.26 -10.60
N ASN A 75 -9.57 -3.34 -10.91
CA ASN A 75 -8.71 -3.41 -12.10
C ASN A 75 -7.32 -3.97 -11.78
N VAL A 76 -6.96 -4.13 -10.51
CA VAL A 76 -5.67 -4.69 -10.11
C VAL A 76 -5.64 -6.19 -10.34
N ASN A 77 -4.63 -6.67 -11.08
CA ASN A 77 -4.26 -8.07 -11.09
C ASN A 77 -3.39 -8.39 -9.86
N ILE A 78 -3.77 -9.42 -9.10
CA ILE A 78 -3.05 -9.80 -7.87
C ILE A 78 -1.61 -10.25 -8.14
N THR A 79 -1.33 -10.81 -9.32
CA THR A 79 0.03 -11.22 -9.71
C THR A 79 0.93 -10.00 -9.86
N ASP A 80 0.42 -8.94 -10.51
CA ASP A 80 1.17 -7.70 -10.72
C ASP A 80 1.36 -6.94 -9.40
N ALA A 81 0.35 -6.94 -8.53
CA ALA A 81 0.47 -6.39 -7.18
C ALA A 81 1.52 -7.10 -6.33
N ARG A 82 1.67 -8.43 -6.47
CA ARG A 82 2.73 -9.19 -5.80
C ARG A 82 4.12 -8.86 -6.36
N ALA A 83 4.24 -8.71 -7.68
CA ALA A 83 5.48 -8.28 -8.31
C ALA A 83 5.90 -6.88 -7.83
N LEU A 84 4.94 -5.94 -7.73
CA LEU A 84 5.16 -4.61 -7.18
C LEU A 84 5.77 -4.64 -5.77
N VAL A 85 5.30 -5.54 -4.90
CA VAL A 85 5.85 -5.69 -3.54
C VAL A 85 7.32 -6.08 -3.59
N GLU A 86 7.68 -7.07 -4.41
CA GLU A 86 9.07 -7.54 -4.55
C GLU A 86 10.00 -6.47 -5.12
N GLU A 87 9.49 -5.59 -5.97
CA GLU A 87 10.24 -4.43 -6.49
C GLU A 87 10.43 -3.37 -5.41
N VAL A 88 9.34 -2.93 -4.77
CA VAL A 88 9.33 -1.84 -3.79
C VAL A 88 10.17 -2.16 -2.57
N LEU A 89 10.16 -3.42 -2.09
CA LEU A 89 10.92 -3.80 -0.88
C LEU A 89 12.45 -3.77 -1.08
N LYS A 90 12.94 -3.75 -2.33
CA LYS A 90 14.36 -3.63 -2.68
C LYS A 90 14.82 -2.17 -2.81
N VAL A 91 13.88 -1.23 -2.89
CA VAL A 91 14.18 0.20 -3.02
C VAL A 91 14.40 0.80 -1.63
N ASN A 92 15.51 1.51 -1.46
CA ASN A 92 15.85 2.18 -0.19
C ASN A 92 15.52 3.68 -0.17
N ASP A 93 15.07 4.23 -1.30
CA ASP A 93 14.64 5.62 -1.43
C ASP A 93 13.11 5.71 -1.38
N PRO A 94 12.53 6.33 -0.33
CA PRO A 94 11.09 6.50 -0.22
C PRO A 94 10.46 7.24 -1.42
N VAL A 95 11.16 8.21 -2.01
CA VAL A 95 10.65 8.97 -3.16
C VAL A 95 10.50 8.05 -4.37
N ALA A 96 11.50 7.22 -4.64
CA ALA A 96 11.44 6.21 -5.69
C ALA A 96 10.35 5.17 -5.44
N VAL A 97 10.07 4.81 -4.18
CA VAL A 97 8.95 3.93 -3.83
C VAL A 97 7.63 4.58 -4.21
N VAL A 98 7.36 5.80 -3.74
CA VAL A 98 6.10 6.52 -4.04
C VAL A 98 5.90 6.63 -5.55
N LYS A 99 6.94 7.05 -6.28
CA LYS A 99 6.89 7.14 -7.74
C LYS A 99 6.51 5.80 -8.39
N ARG A 100 7.09 4.68 -7.93
CA ARG A 100 6.76 3.36 -8.46
C ARG A 100 5.31 2.95 -8.17
N LEU A 101 4.77 3.30 -7.01
CA LEU A 101 3.37 3.07 -6.66
C LEU A 101 2.42 3.91 -7.54
N GLU A 102 2.77 5.15 -7.83
CA GLU A 102 2.04 6.01 -8.77
C GLU A 102 2.06 5.46 -10.20
N ASP A 103 3.23 5.03 -10.67
CA ASP A 103 3.41 4.41 -11.99
C ASP A 103 2.51 3.15 -12.10
N PHE A 104 2.47 2.30 -11.06
CA PHE A 104 1.58 1.13 -11.01
C PHE A 104 0.10 1.50 -11.08
N ARG A 105 -0.33 2.54 -10.36
CA ARG A 105 -1.71 3.04 -10.43
C ARG A 105 -2.05 3.48 -11.86
N VAL A 106 -1.17 4.24 -12.50
CA VAL A 106 -1.37 4.71 -13.88
C VAL A 106 -1.40 3.56 -14.87
N GLU A 107 -0.53 2.55 -14.71
CA GLU A 107 -0.54 1.32 -15.52
C GLU A 107 -1.86 0.55 -15.38
N THR A 108 -2.45 0.54 -14.19
CA THR A 108 -3.67 -0.23 -13.89
C THR A 108 -4.95 0.43 -14.41
N ILE A 109 -5.10 1.76 -14.25
CA ILE A 109 -6.36 2.47 -14.55
C ILE A 109 -6.22 3.66 -15.50
N GLY A 110 -5.03 3.89 -16.06
CA GLY A 110 -4.71 5.05 -16.89
C GLY A 110 -4.47 6.33 -16.09
N LYS A 111 -4.02 7.39 -16.78
CA LYS A 111 -4.02 8.75 -16.22
C LYS A 111 -5.46 9.28 -16.28
N ARG A 112 -6.02 9.65 -15.12
CA ARG A 112 -7.21 10.49 -15.07
C ARG A 112 -6.83 11.95 -15.24
#